data_AF-A0A069D4K7-F1
#
_entry.id   AF-A0A069D4K7-F1
#
_cell.length_a   1.000
_cell.length_b   1.000
_cell.length_c   1.000
_cell.angle_alpha   90.00
_cell.angle_beta   90.00
_cell.angle_gamma   90.00
#
_symmetry.space_group_name_H-M   'P 1'
#
loop_
_entity.id
_entity.type
_entity.pdbx_description
1 polymer ?
#
loop_
_entity_poly.entity_id
_entity_poly.type
_entity_poly.pdbx_seq_one_letter_code
_entity_poly.pdbx_strand_id
1 'polypeptide(L)'
;MKKVTTNKYAGNMIELHDVKGTKSFGCFKNFKACKSTLQRLKESGELQENRDTVTVCSFKNEVLQRVYNVRFLRNKWRPLPPTPAA
;
A
#
# COMPACT_ATOMS: atom_id res chain seq x y z
N MET A 1 32.04 10.30 7.82
CA MET A 1 30.66 10.56 7.35
C MET A 1 29.79 9.36 7.73
N LYS A 2 28.88 9.50 8.71
CA LYS A 2 27.98 8.38 9.06
C LYS A 2 27.01 8.22 7.90
N LYS A 3 27.02 7.07 7.21
CA LYS A 3 25.91 6.70 6.32
C LYS A 3 24.68 6.68 7.21
N VAL A 4 23.83 7.69 7.11
CA VAL A 4 22.49 7.65 7.71
C VAL A 4 21.76 6.59 6.88
N THR A 5 21.82 5.34 7.33
CA THR A 5 20.98 4.29 6.81
C THR A 5 19.57 4.64 7.27
N THR A 6 18.88 5.48 6.49
CA THR A 6 17.47 5.77 6.73
C THR A 6 16.75 4.45 6.55
N ASN A 7 16.48 3.79 7.66
CA ASN A 7 15.79 2.52 7.69
C ASN A 7 14.38 2.74 7.12
N LYS A 8 14.15 2.21 5.92
CA LYS A 8 12.95 2.46 5.10
C LYS A 8 11.66 2.13 5.85
N TYR A 9 11.73 1.21 6.82
CA TYR A 9 10.59 0.75 7.62
C TYR A 9 10.77 1.01 9.13
N ALA A 10 11.48 2.09 9.50
CA ALA A 10 11.62 2.50 10.89
C ALA A 10 10.25 2.83 11.51
N GLY A 11 9.92 2.19 12.63
CA GLY A 11 8.61 2.35 13.28
C GLY A 11 7.48 1.62 12.54
N ASN A 12 6.26 2.15 12.63
CA ASN A 12 5.10 1.60 11.92
C ASN A 12 5.00 2.25 10.53
N MET A 13 5.21 1.46 9.49
CA MET A 13 5.18 1.90 8.10
C MET A 13 4.30 0.97 7.27
N ILE A 14 3.77 1.47 6.17
CA ILE A 14 3.11 0.67 5.15
C ILE A 14 3.81 0.88 3.82
N GLU A 15 3.87 -0.15 3.00
CA GLU A 15 4.27 -0.05 1.60
C GLU A 15 3.11 -0.45 0.71
N LEU A 16 2.85 0.37 -0.29
CA LEU A 16 1.86 0.08 -1.31
C LEU A 16 2.54 -0.60 -2.48
N HIS A 17 1.93 -1.68 -2.95
CA HIS A 17 2.33 -2.39 -4.16
C HIS A 17 1.14 -2.60 -5.07
N ASP A 18 1.40 -2.89 -6.34
CA ASP A 18 0.37 -3.44 -7.22
C ASP A 18 -0.09 -4.82 -6.73
N VAL A 19 -1.23 -5.30 -7.27
CA VAL A 19 -1.77 -6.61 -6.88
C VAL A 19 -0.79 -7.76 -7.14
N LYS A 20 0.11 -7.62 -8.12
CA LYS A 20 1.12 -8.63 -8.43
C LYS A 20 2.38 -8.52 -7.56
N GLY A 21 2.53 -7.45 -6.76
CA GLY A 21 3.71 -7.21 -5.93
C GLY A 21 4.98 -6.88 -6.72
N THR A 22 4.84 -6.52 -8.00
CA THR A 22 5.94 -6.22 -8.92
C THR A 22 6.35 -4.75 -8.91
N LYS A 23 5.42 -3.85 -8.55
CA LYS A 23 5.63 -2.41 -8.53
C LYS A 23 5.27 -1.83 -7.17
N SER A 24 6.26 -1.20 -6.52
CA SER A 24 6.01 -0.40 -5.31
C SER A 24 5.55 1.00 -5.71
N PHE A 25 4.43 1.44 -5.13
CA PHE A 25 3.90 2.80 -5.23
C PHE A 25 4.43 3.73 -4.13
N GLY A 26 5.24 3.20 -3.21
CA GLY A 26 5.92 3.96 -2.18
C GLY A 26 5.62 3.49 -0.75
N CYS A 27 6.39 4.05 0.19
CA CYS A 27 6.32 3.75 1.61
C CYS A 27 5.77 4.95 2.40
N PHE A 28 4.85 4.69 3.33
CA PHE A 28 4.08 5.70 4.04
C PHE A 28 3.96 5.35 5.53
N LYS A 29 3.80 6.36 6.39
CA LYS A 29 3.61 6.13 7.85
C LYS A 29 2.31 5.41 8.20
N ASN A 30 1.28 5.54 7.38
CA ASN A 30 -0.03 4.92 7.58
C ASN A 30 -0.88 5.04 6.30
N PHE A 31 -2.04 4.38 6.31
CA PHE A 31 -2.96 4.37 5.17
C PHE A 31 -3.59 5.74 4.85
N LYS A 32 -3.67 6.67 5.82
CA LYS A 32 -4.17 8.03 5.55
C LYS A 32 -3.19 8.81 4.68
N ALA A 33 -1.89 8.65 4.91
CA ALA A 33 -0.85 9.34 4.17
C ALA A 33 -0.75 8.89 2.70
N CYS A 34 -1.16 7.66 2.37
CA CYS A 34 -1.08 7.15 1.02
C CYS A 34 -2.31 7.48 0.15
N LYS A 35 -3.40 8.02 0.72
CA LYS A 35 -4.64 8.32 -0.02
C LYS A 35 -4.45 9.28 -1.18
N SER A 36 -3.61 10.31 -1.03
CA SER A 36 -3.31 11.26 -2.10
C SER A 36 -2.55 10.60 -3.25
N THR A 37 -1.60 9.71 -2.95
CA THR A 37 -0.90 8.92 -3.97
C THR A 37 -1.86 7.99 -4.71
N LEU A 38 -2.73 7.28 -3.99
CA LEU A 38 -3.74 6.42 -4.59
C LEU A 38 -4.71 7.19 -5.50
N GLN A 39 -5.10 8.41 -5.09
CA GLN A 39 -5.93 9.29 -5.91
C GLN A 39 -5.19 9.73 -7.19
N ARG A 40 -3.93 10.14 -7.10
CA ARG A 40 -3.12 10.49 -8.29
C ARG A 40 -2.95 9.31 -9.24
N LEU A 41 -2.71 8.11 -8.73
CA LEU A 41 -2.60 6.89 -9.54
C LEU A 41 -3.93 6.55 -10.25
N LYS A 42 -5.06 6.87 -9.61
CA LYS A 42 -6.37 6.77 -10.26
C LYS A 42 -6.52 7.80 -11.37
N GLU A 43 -6.17 9.06 -11.11
CA GLU A 43 -6.26 10.17 -12.06
C GLU A 43 -5.32 9.98 -13.27
N SER A 44 -4.15 9.38 -13.06
CA SER A 44 -3.22 9.05 -14.15
C SER A 44 -3.63 7.80 -14.95
N GLY A 45 -4.65 7.07 -14.51
CA GLY A 45 -5.10 5.82 -15.13
C GLY A 45 -4.25 4.60 -14.79
N GLU A 46 -3.26 4.72 -13.90
CA GLU A 46 -2.48 3.58 -13.41
C GLU A 46 -3.29 2.63 -12.53
N LEU A 47 -4.34 3.13 -11.87
CA LEU A 47 -5.31 2.34 -11.11
C LEU A 47 -6.73 2.65 -11.58
N GLN A 48 -7.40 1.66 -12.16
CA GLN A 48 -8.80 1.76 -12.57
C GLN A 48 -9.74 1.48 -11.41
N GLU A 49 -10.72 2.38 -11.25
CA GLU A 49 -11.80 2.24 -10.27
C GLU A 49 -12.56 0.92 -10.43
N ASN A 50 -12.91 0.27 -9.32
CA ASN A 50 -13.62 -1.02 -9.24
C ASN A 50 -12.93 -2.21 -9.92
N ARG A 51 -11.78 -2.02 -10.59
CA ARG A 51 -11.04 -3.08 -11.27
C ARG A 51 -9.75 -3.41 -10.52
N ASP A 52 -8.95 -2.39 -10.25
CA ASP A 52 -7.61 -2.58 -9.71
C ASP A 52 -7.60 -2.63 -8.18
N THR A 53 -6.69 -3.44 -7.69
CA THR A 53 -6.45 -3.70 -6.27
C THR A 53 -5.00 -3.35 -5.97
N VAL A 54 -4.77 -2.73 -4.83
CA VAL A 54 -3.41 -2.48 -4.32
C VAL A 54 -3.13 -3.37 -3.12
N THR A 55 -1.93 -3.89 -3.05
CA THR A 55 -1.44 -4.66 -1.92
C THR A 55 -0.82 -3.71 -0.91
N VAL A 56 -1.23 -3.80 0.35
CA VAL A 56 -0.66 -3.02 1.45
C VAL A 56 0.12 -3.95 2.36
N CYS A 57 1.42 -3.72 2.44
CA CYS A 57 2.33 -4.41 3.34
C CYS A 57 2.59 -3.51 4.54
N SER A 58 2.13 -3.89 5.72
CA SER A 58 2.38 -3.18 6.98
C SER A 58 3.61 -3.75 7.66
N PHE A 59 4.54 -2.88 8.02
CA PHE A 59 5.78 -3.19 8.71
C PHE A 59 5.83 -2.51 10.07
N LYS A 60 6.48 -3.17 11.03
CA LYS A 60 6.83 -2.61 12.33
C LYS A 60 8.30 -2.90 12.58
N ASN A 61 9.13 -1.86 12.61
CA ASN A 61 10.58 -1.98 12.77
C ASN A 61 11.18 -3.02 11.81
N GLU A 62 10.93 -2.85 10.51
CA GLU A 62 11.37 -3.77 9.43
C GLU A 62 10.73 -5.17 9.40
N VAL A 63 9.97 -5.55 10.42
CA VAL A 63 9.26 -6.84 10.44
C VAL A 63 7.89 -6.69 9.78
N LEU A 64 7.62 -7.48 8.74
CA LEU A 64 6.31 -7.56 8.10
C LEU A 64 5.27 -8.06 9.12
N GLN A 65 4.25 -7.25 9.37
CA GLN A 65 3.17 -7.54 10.33
C GLN A 65 1.91 -8.05 9.63
N ARG A 66 1.57 -7.44 8.50
CA ARG A 66 0.30 -7.72 7.81
C ARG A 66 0.42 -7.42 6.34
N VAL A 67 -0.22 -8.25 5.52
CA VAL A 67 -0.46 -7.96 4.11
C VAL A 67 -1.96 -8.00 3.89
N TYR A 68 -2.51 -6.99 3.21
CA TYR A 68 -3.92 -6.96 2.86
C TYR A 68 -4.15 -6.19 1.57
N ASN A 69 -5.20 -6.56 0.87
CA ASN A 69 -5.59 -5.94 -0.39
C ASN A 69 -6.56 -4.79 -0.14
N VAL A 70 -6.47 -3.74 -0.95
CA VAL A 70 -7.39 -2.59 -0.90
C VAL A 70 -7.88 -2.30 -2.31
N ARG A 71 -9.19 -2.09 -2.44
CA ARG A 71 -9.83 -1.69 -3.71
C ARG A 71 -10.59 -0.38 -3.52
N PHE A 72 -10.68 0.42 -4.57
CA PHE A 72 -11.56 1.58 -4.59
C PHE A 72 -13.00 1.10 -4.87
N LEU A 73 -13.88 1.26 -3.88
CA LEU A 73 -15.28 0.85 -3.92
C LEU A 73 -16.15 1.97 -3.35
N ARG A 74 -17.22 2.34 -4.06
CA ARG A 74 -18.20 3.35 -3.59
C ARG A 74 -17.53 4.65 -3.11
N ASN A 75 -16.67 5.23 -3.95
CA ASN A 75 -15.91 6.45 -3.67
C ASN A 75 -14.93 6.38 -2.48
N LYS A 76 -14.56 5.19 -2.01
CA LYS A 76 -13.61 5.02 -0.90
C LYS A 76 -12.68 3.84 -1.12
N TRP A 77 -11.42 3.99 -0.70
CA TRP A 77 -10.49 2.87 -0.59
C TRP A 77 -10.89 1.99 0.59
N ARG A 78 -11.19 0.72 0.32
CA ARG A 78 -11.64 -0.28 1.29
C ARG A 78 -10.70 -1.48 1.29
N PRO A 79 -10.26 -1.97 2.46
CA PRO A 79 -9.64 -3.28 2.57
C PRO A 79 -10.60 -4.35 2.06
N LEU A 80 -10.10 -5.24 1.23
CA LEU A 80 -10.82 -6.44 0.85
C LEU A 80 -10.74 -7.46 1.98
N PRO A 81 -11.79 -8.27 2.19
CA PRO A 81 -11.67 -9.42 3.07
C PRO A 81 -10.52 -10.32 2.58
N PRO A 82 -9.83 -11.01 3.50
CA PRO A 82 -8.88 -12.04 3.08
C PRO A 82 -9.63 -13.02 2.18
N THR A 83 -9.11 -13.25 0.96
CA THR A 83 -9.65 -14.26 0.08
C THR A 83 -9.60 -15.59 0.86
N PRO A 84 -10.72 -16.30 1.05
CA PRO A 84 -10.65 -17.63 1.63
C PRO A 84 -9.70 -18.46 0.77
N ALA A 85 -8.75 -19.15 1.40
CA ALA A 85 -8.02 -20.19 0.70
C ALA A 85 -9.05 -21.20 0.18
N ALA A 86 -9.08 -21.39 -1.13
CA ALA A 86 -9.93 -22.38 -1.78
C ALA A 86 -9.50 -23.79 -1.40
#